data_AF-D8G4W3-F1
#
_entry.id   AF-D8G4W3-F1
#
_cell.length_a   1.000
_cell.length_b   1.000
_cell.length_c   1.000
_cell.angle_alpha   90.00
_cell.angle_beta   90.00
_cell.angle_gamma   90.00
#
_symmetry.space_group_name_H-M   'P 1'
#
loop_
_entity.id
_entity.type
_entity.pdbx_description
1 polymer ?
#
loop_
_entity_poly.entity_id
_entity_poly.type
_entity_poly.pdbx_seq_one_letter_code
_entity_poly.pdbx_strand_id
1 'polypeptide(L)'
;MNSLLKSYCVSVEFPDVSGAEHLEMLEIRDRLTEIESRLSDEEKTLLAKADSQLVEKAYDFYQELSRFVNLTEKRKAQLISPQRWWWYLDVIQAVKRFLASDYPAAVWVRESHSPLAVKVQQRLETEGLPQIVAHLEQCLSITDGDVRIGTARNFLAGGVTTANNRDLSDNNDAIELLDLTESLLEKLEEFHQSNF
;
A
#
# COMPACT_ATOMS: atom_id res chain seq x y z
N MET A 1 -24.60 9.31 -13.00
CA MET A 1 -23.60 9.33 -11.92
C MET A 1 -24.17 8.62 -10.70
N ASN A 2 -23.56 7.49 -10.34
CA ASN A 2 -23.93 6.66 -9.20
C ASN A 2 -23.89 7.44 -7.87
N SER A 3 -24.89 7.26 -7.00
CA SER A 3 -24.97 7.97 -5.71
C SER A 3 -23.86 7.56 -4.74
N LEU A 4 -23.43 6.29 -4.74
CA LEU A 4 -22.32 5.82 -3.91
C LEU A 4 -21.00 6.46 -4.33
N LEU A 5 -20.76 6.58 -5.64
CA LEU A 5 -19.56 7.22 -6.16
C LEU A 5 -19.53 8.70 -5.78
N LYS A 6 -20.67 9.39 -5.89
CA LYS A 6 -20.77 10.79 -5.47
C LYS A 6 -20.46 10.96 -3.98
N SER A 7 -21.04 10.11 -3.12
CA SER A 7 -20.74 10.13 -1.69
C SER A 7 -19.27 9.88 -1.41
N TYR A 8 -18.67 8.88 -2.07
CA TYR A 8 -17.25 8.58 -1.93
C TYR A 8 -16.36 9.75 -2.35
N CYS A 9 -16.61 10.36 -3.52
CA CYS A 9 -15.88 11.53 -3.99
C CYS A 9 -15.96 12.69 -3.01
N VAL A 10 -17.13 12.94 -2.40
CA VAL A 10 -17.28 13.98 -1.37
C VAL A 10 -16.48 13.60 -0.13
N SER A 11 -16.58 12.37 0.36
CA SER A 11 -15.84 11.94 1.56
C SER A 11 -14.32 12.08 1.42
N VAL A 12 -13.75 11.78 0.25
CA VAL A 12 -12.29 11.93 0.03
C VAL A 12 -11.83 13.40 -0.08
N GLU A 13 -12.74 14.32 -0.37
CA GLU A 13 -12.45 15.76 -0.43
C GLU A 13 -12.26 16.36 0.97
N PHE A 14 -12.95 15.83 1.99
CA PHE A 14 -12.99 16.35 3.35
C PHE A 14 -12.30 15.38 4.35
N PRO A 15 -10.95 15.40 4.47
CA PRO A 15 -10.23 14.54 5.41
C PRO A 15 -10.43 14.93 6.89
N ASP A 16 -10.96 16.13 7.14
CA ASP A 16 -11.19 16.74 8.45
C ASP A 16 -12.50 16.32 9.14
N VAL A 17 -13.26 15.42 8.51
CA VAL A 17 -14.46 14.81 9.11
C VAL A 17 -14.10 13.76 10.16
N SER A 18 -15.10 13.27 10.89
CA SER A 18 -14.88 12.33 11.99
C SER A 18 -14.38 10.97 11.51
N GLY A 19 -13.64 10.26 12.36
CA GLY A 19 -13.18 8.89 12.05
C GLY A 19 -14.33 7.89 11.79
N ALA A 20 -15.54 8.14 12.30
CA ALA A 20 -16.73 7.35 11.97
C ALA A 20 -17.17 7.56 10.52
N GLU A 21 -17.12 8.79 10.01
CA GLU A 21 -17.41 9.10 8.61
C GLU A 21 -16.35 8.52 7.68
N HIS A 22 -15.09 8.51 8.10
CA HIS A 22 -14.03 7.83 7.36
C HIS A 22 -14.24 6.32 7.28
N LEU A 23 -14.78 5.70 8.34
CA LEU A 23 -15.10 4.28 8.33
C LEU A 23 -16.27 3.97 7.39
N GLU A 24 -17.29 4.84 7.37
CA GLU A 24 -18.37 4.75 6.38
C GLU A 24 -17.85 4.92 4.95
N MET A 25 -16.90 5.84 4.71
CA MET A 25 -16.25 6.00 3.41
C MET A 25 -15.56 4.71 2.95
N LEU A 26 -14.84 4.00 3.83
CA LEU A 26 -14.21 2.72 3.49
C LEU A 26 -15.25 1.64 3.14
N GLU A 27 -16.38 1.62 3.86
CA GLU A 27 -17.50 0.71 3.57
C GLU A 27 -18.22 1.08 2.26
N ILE A 28 -18.31 2.37 1.92
CA ILE A 28 -18.80 2.81 0.61
C ILE A 28 -17.87 2.31 -0.50
N ARG A 29 -16.54 2.34 -0.29
CA ARG A 29 -15.58 1.81 -1.27
C ARG A 29 -15.69 0.30 -1.45
N ASP A 30 -15.97 -0.44 -0.37
CA ASP A 30 -16.30 -1.88 -0.46
C ASP A 30 -17.50 -2.10 -1.38
N ARG A 31 -18.59 -1.35 -1.20
CA ARG A 31 -19.79 -1.44 -2.04
C ARG A 31 -19.54 -1.02 -3.49
N LEU A 32 -18.69 -0.01 -3.71
CA LEU A 32 -18.31 0.43 -5.07
C LEU A 32 -17.60 -0.67 -5.84
N THR A 33 -16.76 -1.47 -5.16
CA THR A 33 -16.06 -2.60 -5.76
C THR A 33 -17.02 -3.65 -6.33
N GLU A 34 -18.12 -3.93 -5.62
CA GLU A 34 -19.13 -4.90 -6.05
C GLU A 34 -19.86 -4.48 -7.34
N ILE A 35 -19.96 -3.17 -7.58
CA ILE A 35 -20.63 -2.60 -8.76
C ILE A 35 -19.67 -2.04 -9.80
N GLU A 36 -18.35 -2.16 -9.59
CA GLU A 36 -17.32 -1.52 -10.40
C GLU A 36 -17.38 -1.96 -11.87
N SER A 37 -17.71 -3.23 -12.12
CA SER A 37 -17.92 -3.78 -13.46
C SER A 37 -19.09 -3.14 -14.22
N ARG A 38 -20.03 -2.51 -13.50
CA ARG A 38 -21.23 -1.86 -14.03
C ARG A 38 -21.09 -0.34 -14.15
N LEU A 39 -19.98 0.22 -13.66
CA LEU A 39 -19.68 1.65 -13.80
C LEU A 39 -19.30 1.98 -15.25
N SER A 40 -19.71 3.15 -15.70
CA SER A 40 -19.24 3.72 -16.96
C SER A 40 -17.75 4.08 -16.90
N ASP A 41 -17.11 4.26 -18.05
CA ASP A 41 -15.68 4.63 -18.09
C ASP A 41 -15.42 6.01 -17.45
N GLU A 42 -16.37 6.94 -17.56
CA GLU A 42 -16.35 8.23 -16.86
C GLU A 42 -16.38 8.04 -15.33
N GLU A 43 -17.26 7.17 -14.83
CA GLU A 43 -17.37 6.86 -13.41
C GLU A 43 -16.14 6.12 -12.87
N LYS A 44 -15.55 5.22 -13.65
CA LYS A 44 -14.27 4.57 -13.29
C LYS A 44 -13.13 5.58 -13.23
N THR A 45 -13.11 6.55 -14.14
CA THR A 45 -12.12 7.63 -14.11
C THR A 45 -12.27 8.49 -12.85
N LEU A 46 -13.51 8.81 -12.46
CA LEU A 46 -13.79 9.51 -11.20
C LEU A 46 -13.41 8.69 -9.98
N LEU A 47 -13.69 7.39 -9.98
CA LEU A 47 -13.31 6.48 -8.90
C LEU A 47 -11.79 6.43 -8.74
N ALA A 48 -11.05 6.25 -9.83
CA ALA A 48 -9.58 6.25 -9.82
C ALA A 48 -9.01 7.58 -9.29
N LYS A 49 -9.64 8.71 -9.64
CA LYS A 49 -9.25 10.02 -9.09
C LYS A 49 -9.49 10.10 -7.59
N ALA A 50 -10.64 9.64 -7.10
CA ALA A 50 -10.96 9.63 -5.67
C ALA A 50 -10.03 8.68 -4.89
N ASP A 51 -9.76 7.50 -5.43
CA ASP A 51 -8.79 6.54 -4.88
C ASP A 51 -7.39 7.17 -4.77
N SER A 52 -6.95 7.89 -5.81
CA SER A 52 -5.67 8.61 -5.80
C SER A 52 -5.63 9.69 -4.71
N GLN A 53 -6.70 10.46 -4.52
CA GLN A 53 -6.81 11.45 -3.44
C GLN A 53 -6.78 10.80 -2.05
N LEU A 54 -7.45 9.66 -1.87
CA LEU A 54 -7.41 8.90 -0.62
C LEU A 54 -5.98 8.45 -0.29
N VAL A 55 -5.23 7.95 -1.28
CA VAL A 55 -3.83 7.56 -1.11
C VAL A 55 -2.98 8.78 -0.78
N GLU A 56 -3.14 9.90 -1.49
CA GLU A 56 -2.40 11.13 -1.26
C GLU A 56 -2.55 11.63 0.19
N LYS A 57 -3.79 11.67 0.67
CA LYS A 57 -4.17 12.13 2.02
C LYS A 57 -4.22 11.00 3.07
N ALA A 58 -3.66 9.82 2.78
CA ALA A 58 -3.81 8.63 3.64
C ALA A 58 -3.39 8.86 5.10
N TYR A 59 -2.43 9.76 5.34
CA TYR A 59 -2.02 10.17 6.69
C TYR A 59 -3.18 10.81 7.46
N ASP A 60 -3.84 11.82 6.88
CA ASP A 60 -4.93 12.56 7.55
C ASP A 60 -6.12 11.62 7.87
N PHE A 61 -6.50 10.79 6.89
CA PHE A 61 -7.55 9.78 7.07
C PHE A 61 -7.20 8.78 8.18
N TYR A 62 -5.97 8.27 8.20
CA TYR A 62 -5.54 7.30 9.20
C TYR A 62 -5.47 7.91 10.61
N GLN A 63 -4.99 9.15 10.75
CA GLN A 63 -4.91 9.82 12.05
C GLN A 63 -6.29 9.88 12.73
N GLU A 64 -7.33 10.26 11.99
CA GLU A 64 -8.68 10.30 12.56
C GLU A 64 -9.28 8.90 12.72
N LEU A 65 -9.08 7.97 11.77
CA LEU A 65 -9.56 6.58 11.88
C LEU A 65 -8.96 5.84 13.09
N SER A 66 -7.67 6.00 13.35
CA SER A 66 -6.95 5.30 14.43
C SER A 66 -7.50 5.62 15.83
N ARG A 67 -8.20 6.76 15.99
CA ARG A 67 -8.88 7.12 17.24
C ARG A 67 -10.14 6.30 17.52
N PHE A 68 -10.72 5.68 16.49
CA PHE A 68 -11.99 4.95 16.58
C PHE A 68 -11.83 3.46 16.29
N VAL A 69 -10.86 3.08 15.46
CA VAL A 69 -10.68 1.69 15.02
C VAL A 69 -9.20 1.35 14.83
N ASN A 70 -8.80 0.18 15.32
CA ASN A 70 -7.55 -0.43 14.92
C ASN A 70 -7.76 -1.15 13.57
N LEU A 71 -7.26 -0.56 12.49
CA LEU A 71 -7.42 -1.13 11.14
C LEU A 71 -6.78 -2.51 11.02
N THR A 72 -5.61 -2.74 11.63
CA THR A 72 -4.94 -4.04 11.61
C THR A 72 -5.79 -5.13 12.27
N GLU A 73 -6.37 -4.84 13.44
CA GLU A 73 -7.28 -5.79 14.11
C GLU A 73 -8.55 -6.02 13.29
N LYS A 74 -9.14 -4.95 12.74
CA LYS A 74 -10.34 -5.06 11.90
C LYS A 74 -10.08 -5.90 10.64
N ARG A 75 -8.93 -5.71 9.99
CA ARG A 75 -8.50 -6.54 8.84
C ARG A 75 -8.37 -8.02 9.21
N LYS A 76 -7.74 -8.33 10.34
CA LYS A 76 -7.60 -9.71 10.84
C LYS A 76 -8.95 -10.33 11.21
N ALA A 77 -9.80 -9.59 11.93
CA ALA A 77 -11.09 -10.07 12.40
C ALA A 77 -12.07 -10.35 11.24
N GLN A 78 -12.04 -9.51 10.20
CA GLN A 78 -12.95 -9.63 9.05
C GLN A 78 -12.33 -10.35 7.85
N LEU A 79 -11.10 -10.86 7.97
CA LEU A 79 -10.35 -11.49 6.89
C LEU A 79 -10.34 -10.61 5.62
N ILE A 80 -10.13 -9.31 5.80
CA ILE A 80 -10.15 -8.35 4.69
C ILE A 80 -9.03 -8.71 3.73
N SER A 81 -9.42 -8.95 2.47
CA SER A 81 -8.46 -9.26 1.41
C SER A 81 -7.61 -8.04 1.07
N PRO A 82 -6.32 -8.22 0.75
CA PRO A 82 -5.45 -7.15 0.30
C PRO A 82 -5.88 -6.46 -1.01
N GLN A 83 -6.79 -7.08 -1.77
CA GLN A 83 -7.44 -6.40 -2.91
C GLN A 83 -8.26 -5.19 -2.46
N ARG A 84 -8.70 -5.15 -1.20
CA ARG A 84 -9.38 -4.00 -0.58
C ARG A 84 -8.36 -3.09 0.10
N TRP A 85 -7.43 -2.61 -0.70
CA TRP A 85 -6.26 -1.86 -0.25
C TRP A 85 -6.60 -0.60 0.57
N TRP A 86 -7.79 -0.03 0.42
CA TRP A 86 -8.25 1.13 1.20
C TRP A 86 -8.40 0.83 2.69
N TRP A 87 -8.44 -0.43 3.11
CA TRP A 87 -8.36 -0.81 4.53
C TRP A 87 -6.93 -0.83 5.09
N TYR A 88 -5.92 -0.63 4.23
CA TYR A 88 -4.51 -0.69 4.55
C TYR A 88 -3.89 0.73 4.62
N LEU A 89 -4.69 1.75 4.97
CA LEU A 89 -4.21 3.14 5.07
C LEU A 89 -3.05 3.30 6.05
N ASP A 90 -3.08 2.57 7.16
CA ASP A 90 -2.01 2.45 8.16
C ASP A 90 -0.69 1.97 7.56
N VAL A 91 -0.75 1.00 6.65
CA VAL A 91 0.43 0.45 5.97
C VAL A 91 0.86 1.36 4.82
N ILE A 92 -0.09 1.94 4.07
CA ILE A 92 0.17 2.94 3.02
C ILE A 92 0.95 4.13 3.58
N GLN A 93 0.47 4.73 4.68
CA GLN A 93 1.16 5.86 5.29
C GLN A 93 2.52 5.45 5.90
N ALA A 94 2.65 4.24 6.46
CA ALA A 94 3.93 3.74 6.96
C ALA A 94 4.97 3.59 5.84
N VAL A 95 4.58 2.99 4.70
CA VAL A 95 5.48 2.85 3.54
C VAL A 95 5.84 4.22 2.97
N LYS A 96 4.88 5.16 2.84
CA LYS A 96 5.20 6.55 2.41
C LYS A 96 6.19 7.23 3.35
N ARG A 97 5.98 7.11 4.65
CA ARG A 97 6.86 7.71 5.67
C ARG A 97 8.25 7.10 5.61
N PHE A 98 8.36 5.79 5.43
CA PHE A 98 9.63 5.12 5.23
C PHE A 98 10.33 5.61 3.95
N LEU A 99 9.63 5.61 2.81
CA LEU A 99 10.17 6.07 1.54
C LEU A 99 10.55 7.57 1.54
N ALA A 100 9.97 8.37 2.43
CA ALA A 100 10.33 9.78 2.64
C ALA A 100 11.44 10.00 3.67
N SER A 101 11.89 8.95 4.38
CA SER A 101 12.90 9.05 5.43
C SER A 101 14.33 9.05 4.86
N ASP A 102 15.31 9.40 5.70
CA ASP A 102 16.74 9.36 5.35
C ASP A 102 17.37 7.97 5.56
N TYR A 103 16.55 6.92 5.67
CA TYR A 103 17.07 5.55 5.72
C TYR A 103 17.82 5.22 4.42
N PRO A 104 19.01 4.59 4.48
CA PRO A 104 19.83 4.30 3.29
C PRO A 104 19.04 3.61 2.18
N ALA A 105 18.22 2.62 2.52
CA ALA A 105 17.38 1.92 1.56
C ALA A 105 16.29 2.82 0.92
N ALA A 106 15.71 3.75 1.68
CA ALA A 106 14.75 4.72 1.14
C ALA A 106 15.42 5.77 0.26
N VAL A 107 16.62 6.22 0.64
CA VAL A 107 17.46 7.13 -0.16
C VAL A 107 17.85 6.48 -1.47
N TRP A 108 18.26 5.20 -1.45
CA TRP A 108 18.57 4.44 -2.66
C TRP A 108 17.40 4.45 -3.65
N VAL A 109 16.18 4.11 -3.23
CA VAL A 109 15.01 4.10 -4.14
C VAL A 109 14.77 5.47 -4.78
N ARG A 110 15.02 6.57 -4.06
CA ARG A 110 14.76 7.93 -4.56
C ARG A 110 15.87 8.51 -5.43
N GLU A 111 17.13 8.25 -5.06
CA GLU A 111 18.29 8.93 -5.64
C GLU A 111 19.10 8.04 -6.59
N SER A 112 18.97 6.72 -6.47
CA SER A 112 19.63 5.80 -7.36
C SER A 112 18.97 5.82 -8.73
N HIS A 113 19.81 5.98 -9.76
CA HIS A 113 19.40 5.84 -11.15
C HIS A 113 19.60 4.39 -11.65
N SER A 114 19.81 3.44 -10.73
CA SER A 114 19.98 2.04 -11.12
C SER A 114 18.69 1.51 -11.75
N PRO A 115 18.79 0.60 -12.76
CA PRO A 115 17.62 0.05 -13.43
C PRO A 115 16.62 -0.60 -12.45
N LEU A 116 17.09 -1.17 -11.33
CA LEU A 116 16.22 -1.73 -10.29
C LEU A 116 15.53 -0.64 -9.46
N ALA A 117 16.23 0.40 -9.03
CA ALA A 117 15.63 1.51 -8.28
C ALA A 117 14.54 2.21 -9.11
N VAL A 118 14.83 2.49 -10.38
CA VAL A 118 13.86 3.07 -11.33
C VAL A 118 12.65 2.13 -11.49
N LYS A 119 12.85 0.82 -11.54
CA LYS A 119 11.76 -0.16 -11.66
C LYS A 119 10.89 -0.21 -10.41
N VAL A 120 11.49 -0.16 -9.22
CA VAL A 120 10.76 -0.10 -7.94
C VAL A 120 9.94 1.19 -7.87
N GLN A 121 10.54 2.33 -8.24
CA GLN A 121 9.85 3.62 -8.29
C GLN A 121 8.70 3.60 -9.31
N GLN A 122 8.93 3.10 -10.52
CA GLN A 122 7.89 2.95 -11.53
C GLN A 122 6.75 2.05 -11.04
N ARG A 123 7.02 0.97 -10.28
CA ARG A 123 5.95 0.13 -9.71
C ARG A 123 5.13 0.85 -8.65
N LEU A 124 5.79 1.61 -7.77
CA LEU A 124 5.12 2.46 -6.79
C LEU A 124 4.15 3.45 -7.46
N GLU A 125 4.49 3.91 -8.66
CA GLU A 125 3.67 4.81 -9.48
C GLU A 125 2.60 4.09 -10.34
N THR A 126 2.91 2.91 -10.92
CA THR A 126 2.08 2.23 -11.94
C THR A 126 1.13 1.19 -11.37
N GLU A 127 1.62 0.27 -10.55
CA GLU A 127 0.79 -0.72 -9.85
C GLU A 127 0.09 -0.11 -8.65
N GLY A 128 0.60 1.02 -8.19
CA GLY A 128 0.09 1.74 -7.05
C GLY A 128 0.71 1.22 -5.75
N LEU A 129 1.13 2.16 -4.92
CA LEU A 129 1.46 1.92 -3.52
C LEU A 129 0.45 1.01 -2.79
N PRO A 130 -0.88 1.08 -3.03
CA PRO A 130 -1.83 0.23 -2.32
C PRO A 130 -1.68 -1.27 -2.62
N GLN A 131 -1.36 -1.65 -3.84
CA GLN A 131 -1.17 -3.04 -4.27
C GLN A 131 0.14 -3.62 -3.71
N ILE A 132 1.17 -2.78 -3.61
CA ILE A 132 2.44 -3.14 -2.96
C ILE A 132 2.22 -3.38 -1.47
N VAL A 133 1.56 -2.45 -0.80
CA VAL A 133 1.22 -2.55 0.62
C VAL A 133 0.41 -3.81 0.94
N ALA A 134 -0.62 -4.06 0.14
CA ALA A 134 -1.44 -5.26 0.20
C ALA A 134 -0.59 -6.56 0.18
N HIS A 135 0.40 -6.63 -0.70
CA HIS A 135 1.28 -7.78 -0.82
C HIS A 135 2.30 -7.88 0.33
N LEU A 136 2.83 -6.74 0.78
CA LEU A 136 3.77 -6.71 1.91
C LEU A 136 3.11 -7.21 3.21
N GLU A 137 1.84 -6.88 3.46
CA GLU A 137 1.11 -7.41 4.63
C GLU A 137 0.83 -8.93 4.51
N GLN A 138 0.57 -9.44 3.31
CA GLN A 138 0.51 -10.91 3.11
C GLN A 138 1.83 -11.57 3.48
N CYS A 139 2.96 -10.94 3.13
CA CYS A 139 4.28 -11.46 3.47
C CYS A 139 4.48 -11.51 4.99
N LEU A 140 3.97 -10.53 5.75
CA LEU A 140 4.03 -10.55 7.22
C LEU A 140 3.24 -11.70 7.86
N SER A 141 2.30 -12.31 7.13
CA SER A 141 1.58 -13.51 7.60
C SER A 141 2.36 -14.81 7.39
N ILE A 142 3.51 -14.77 6.70
CA ILE A 142 4.40 -15.91 6.47
C ILE A 142 5.30 -16.08 7.70
N THR A 143 5.32 -17.28 8.30
CA THR A 143 6.11 -17.59 9.50
C THR A 143 7.60 -17.81 9.24
N ASP A 144 7.96 -18.15 8.00
CA ASP A 144 9.35 -18.35 7.58
C ASP A 144 9.95 -17.01 7.10
N GLY A 145 10.97 -16.53 7.80
CA GLY A 145 11.59 -15.22 7.55
C GLY A 145 12.28 -15.12 6.20
N ASP A 146 12.97 -16.18 5.76
CA ASP A 146 13.71 -16.19 4.49
C ASP A 146 12.73 -16.22 3.30
N VAL A 147 11.66 -17.02 3.43
CA VAL A 147 10.58 -17.06 2.43
C VAL A 147 9.81 -15.73 2.39
N ARG A 148 9.58 -15.11 3.55
CA ARG A 148 8.93 -13.80 3.69
C ARG A 148 9.71 -12.70 2.95
N ILE A 149 11.00 -12.56 3.24
CA ILE A 149 11.87 -11.56 2.60
C ILE A 149 12.00 -11.85 1.10
N GLY A 150 12.20 -13.12 0.73
CA GLY A 150 12.30 -13.52 -0.68
C GLY A 150 11.03 -13.20 -1.50
N THR A 151 9.85 -13.44 -0.91
CA THR A 151 8.55 -13.16 -1.57
C THR A 151 8.35 -11.67 -1.77
N ALA A 152 8.55 -10.87 -0.71
CA ALA A 152 8.42 -9.42 -0.78
C ALA A 152 9.44 -8.80 -1.76
N ARG A 153 10.68 -9.29 -1.77
CA ARG A 153 11.74 -8.86 -2.70
C ARG A 153 11.35 -9.11 -4.16
N ASN A 154 10.94 -10.35 -4.46
CA ASN A 154 10.54 -10.73 -5.82
C ASN A 154 9.34 -9.91 -6.30
N PHE A 155 8.43 -9.58 -5.39
CA PHE A 155 7.33 -8.69 -5.68
C PHE A 155 7.82 -7.27 -5.95
N LEU A 156 8.62 -6.63 -5.10
CA LEU A 156 9.13 -5.28 -5.38
C LEU A 156 9.94 -5.21 -6.69
N ALA A 157 10.68 -6.28 -7.02
CA ALA A 157 11.48 -6.37 -8.24
C ALA A 157 10.68 -6.51 -9.55
N GLY A 158 9.37 -6.68 -9.53
CA GLY A 158 8.58 -6.84 -10.76
C GLY A 158 7.92 -8.21 -10.97
N GLY A 159 7.94 -9.12 -10.00
CA GLY A 159 7.30 -10.43 -10.14
C GLY A 159 7.88 -11.31 -11.25
N VAL A 160 9.17 -11.15 -11.60
CA VAL A 160 9.86 -12.11 -12.49
C VAL A 160 10.08 -13.40 -11.71
N THR A 161 9.03 -14.21 -11.61
CA THR A 161 9.13 -15.64 -11.32
C THR A 161 9.53 -16.35 -12.60
N THR A 162 10.77 -16.12 -13.04
CA THR A 162 11.46 -17.09 -13.88
C THR A 162 12.85 -17.27 -13.32
N ALA A 163 13.04 -18.45 -12.74
CA ALA A 163 14.30 -19.12 -12.56
C ALA A 163 15.46 -18.49 -13.34
N ASN A 164 16.29 -17.70 -12.66
CA ASN A 164 17.74 -17.65 -12.79
C ASN A 164 18.27 -16.48 -11.97
N ASN A 165 19.07 -16.77 -10.94
CA ASN A 165 19.92 -15.83 -10.20
C ASN A 165 21.01 -15.17 -11.09
N ARG A 166 20.81 -15.01 -12.40
CA ARG A 166 21.85 -14.65 -13.36
C ARG A 166 21.66 -13.32 -14.08
N ASP A 167 20.56 -12.59 -13.85
CA ASP A 167 20.29 -11.35 -14.59
C ASP A 167 20.00 -10.13 -13.70
N LEU A 168 20.27 -10.23 -12.38
CA LEU A 168 20.58 -9.04 -11.59
C LEU A 168 22.04 -8.68 -11.92
N SER A 169 22.24 -7.99 -13.03
CA SER A 169 23.57 -7.67 -13.60
C SER A 169 24.46 -6.80 -12.69
N ASP A 170 24.02 -6.45 -11.48
CA ASP A 170 24.84 -5.82 -10.46
C ASP A 170 24.53 -6.41 -9.08
N ASN A 171 25.51 -7.10 -8.47
CA ASN A 171 25.35 -7.67 -7.13
C ASN A 171 25.00 -6.59 -6.09
N ASN A 172 25.37 -5.33 -6.35
CA ASN A 172 25.09 -4.23 -5.45
C ASN A 172 23.57 -3.94 -5.36
N ASP A 173 22.88 -3.82 -6.50
CA ASP A 173 21.44 -3.55 -6.52
C ASP A 173 20.62 -4.69 -5.89
N ALA A 174 21.11 -5.93 -5.99
CA ALA A 174 20.49 -7.09 -5.37
C ALA A 174 20.55 -7.04 -3.84
N ILE A 175 21.64 -6.52 -3.28
CA ILE A 175 21.84 -6.33 -1.84
C ILE A 175 21.00 -5.15 -1.36
N GLU A 176 21.02 -4.01 -2.07
CA GLU A 176 20.23 -2.83 -1.68
C GLU A 176 18.72 -3.09 -1.71
N LEU A 177 18.23 -3.91 -2.65
CA LEU A 177 16.82 -4.33 -2.66
C LEU A 177 16.47 -5.29 -1.49
N LEU A 178 17.40 -6.16 -1.09
CA LEU A 178 17.22 -7.02 0.08
C LEU A 178 17.13 -6.16 1.34
N ASP A 179 18.07 -5.24 1.52
CA ASP A 179 18.08 -4.29 2.65
C ASP A 179 16.81 -3.44 2.69
N LEU A 180 16.32 -2.99 1.52
CA LEU A 180 15.04 -2.29 1.40
C LEU A 180 13.87 -3.15 1.86
N THR A 181 13.81 -4.39 1.38
CA THR A 181 12.70 -5.30 1.67
C THR A 181 12.65 -5.64 3.16
N GLU A 182 13.81 -5.95 3.74
CA GLU A 182 13.96 -6.24 5.17
C GLU A 182 13.59 -5.02 6.01
N SER A 183 14.15 -3.84 5.69
CA SER A 183 13.85 -2.59 6.39
C SER A 183 12.36 -2.22 6.34
N LEU A 184 11.71 -2.43 5.19
CA LEU A 184 10.27 -2.20 5.04
C LEU A 184 9.47 -3.15 5.92
N LEU A 185 9.77 -4.45 5.89
CA LEU A 185 9.06 -5.45 6.68
C LEU A 185 9.25 -5.24 8.19
N GLU A 186 10.48 -4.96 8.63
CA GLU A 186 10.77 -4.65 10.03
C GLU A 186 10.04 -3.39 10.49
N LYS A 187 10.08 -2.31 9.70
CA LYS A 187 9.36 -1.08 10.06
C LYS A 187 7.86 -1.31 10.13
N LEU A 188 7.29 -2.05 9.18
CA LEU A 188 5.88 -2.42 9.21
C LEU A 188 5.52 -3.26 10.45
N GLU A 189 6.39 -4.20 10.84
CA GLU A 189 6.21 -5.01 12.04
C GLU A 189 6.32 -4.16 13.33
N GLU A 190 7.29 -3.25 13.42
CA GLU A 190 7.40 -2.27 14.51
C GLU A 190 6.15 -1.39 14.60
N PHE A 191 5.62 -0.89 13.47
CA PHE A 191 4.40 -0.08 13.45
C PHE A 191 3.18 -0.87 13.90
N HIS A 192 3.08 -2.16 13.57
CA HIS A 192 2.02 -3.03 14.06
C HIS A 192 2.13 -3.30 15.58
N GLN A 193 3.34 -3.34 16.13
CA GLN A 193 3.57 -3.56 17.56
C GLN A 193 3.44 -2.28 18.40
N SER A 194 3.80 -1.11 17.84
CA SER A 194 3.78 0.18 18.54
C SER A 194 2.41 0.87 18.56
N ASN A 195 1.42 0.36 17.83
CA ASN A 195 0.03 0.82 17.88
C ASN A 195 -0.81 0.10 18.96
N PHE A 196 -0.16 -0.44 19.99
CA PHE A 196 -0.74 -1.04 21.20
C PHE A 196 -0.22 -0.38 22.48
#